data_AF-A0A7C7NUA1-F1
#
_entry.id   AF-A0A7C7NUA1-F1
#
_cell.length_a   1.000
_cell.length_b   1.000
_cell.length_c   1.000
_cell.angle_alpha   90.00
_cell.angle_beta   90.00
_cell.angle_gamma   90.00
#
_symmetry.space_group_name_H-M   'P 1'
#
loop_
_entity.id
_entity.type
_entity.pdbx_description
1 polymer ?
#
loop_
_entity_poly.entity_id
_entity_poly.type
_entity_poly.pdbx_seq_one_letter_code
_entity_poly.pdbx_strand_id
1 'polypeptide(L)'
;MRLASLILFLSLFIVNQQAQAQIPRRNRTPEIPPPTILEYKPLSTLIVPEHEVPRAKFPTVDFHGHPPVLNSRSTIQSVVTAMDALNLQVIVQARGSSGEVLKRQIQAVRAAGQEDRFVFFTTVDLRNVGPGSGPRIASQLEEDVTTGAVGIGEIGKGFGLLTRKADGSRLRMDDSELDVVWETAGQLGIPVFVHTGDPAEFFEPLDFENERWLEMALFPNRRFNNRSR
;
A
#
# COMPACT_ATOMS: atom_id res chain seq x y z
N MET A 1 2.68 0.97 67.91
CA MET A 1 1.77 1.86 67.15
C MET A 1 2.18 1.82 65.68
N ARG A 2 1.20 1.71 64.79
CA ARG A 2 1.31 1.12 63.44
C ARG A 2 1.96 2.04 62.41
N LEU A 3 2.86 1.48 61.58
CA LEU A 3 3.35 2.06 60.32
C LEU A 3 2.18 2.14 59.32
N ALA A 4 2.00 3.31 58.70
CA ALA A 4 1.11 3.49 57.55
C ALA A 4 1.96 3.70 56.29
N SER A 5 2.03 2.65 55.46
CA SER A 5 2.56 2.73 54.09
C SER A 5 1.50 3.34 53.18
N LEU A 6 1.80 4.50 52.62
CA LEU A 6 0.95 5.14 51.61
C LEU A 6 1.43 4.69 50.21
N ILE A 7 0.77 3.69 49.65
CA ILE A 7 0.99 3.26 48.26
C ILE A 7 0.18 4.20 47.36
N LEU A 8 0.87 5.10 46.67
CA LEU A 8 0.29 5.96 45.64
C LEU A 8 0.24 5.15 44.33
N PHE A 9 -0.91 4.58 43.99
CA PHE A 9 -1.14 3.99 42.67
C PHE A 9 -1.32 5.11 41.64
N LEU A 10 -0.22 5.50 40.99
CA LEU A 10 -0.26 6.34 39.80
C LEU A 10 -0.69 5.45 38.61
N SER A 11 -1.98 5.47 38.29
CA SER A 11 -2.52 4.84 37.09
C SER A 11 -2.05 5.64 35.87
N LEU A 12 -0.95 5.20 35.24
CA LEU A 12 -0.63 5.64 33.89
C LEU A 12 -1.71 5.09 32.95
N PHE A 13 -2.64 5.96 32.55
CA PHE A 13 -3.38 5.78 31.31
C PHE A 13 -2.40 5.87 30.15
N ILE A 14 -1.84 4.73 29.75
CA ILE A 14 -1.23 4.60 28.43
C ILE A 14 -2.39 4.67 27.44
N VAL A 15 -2.61 5.86 26.88
CA VAL A 15 -3.45 6.02 25.70
C VAL A 15 -2.78 5.20 24.60
N ASN A 16 -3.34 4.02 24.37
CA ASN A 16 -2.91 3.09 23.35
C ASN A 16 -3.20 3.75 21.99
N GLN A 17 -2.19 4.40 21.41
CA GLN A 17 -2.27 5.07 20.09
C GLN A 17 -2.22 4.06 18.92
N GLN A 18 -2.75 2.85 19.13
CA GLN A 18 -2.94 1.86 18.08
C GLN A 18 -4.41 1.85 17.65
N ALA A 19 -4.76 2.77 16.75
CA ALA A 19 -5.80 2.63 15.72
C ALA A 19 -6.13 4.01 15.11
N GLN A 20 -5.23 4.55 14.28
CA GLN A 20 -5.65 5.51 13.25
C GLN A 20 -6.01 4.82 11.93
N ALA A 21 -6.24 3.51 11.95
CA ALA A 21 -6.79 2.77 10.84
C ALA A 21 -8.31 2.66 11.01
N GLN A 22 -9.04 3.37 10.14
CA GLN A 22 -10.50 3.43 10.00
C GLN A 22 -11.23 4.29 11.04
N ILE A 23 -11.31 5.60 10.76
CA ILE A 23 -12.48 6.40 11.19
C ILE A 23 -13.73 5.60 10.77
N PRO A 24 -14.72 5.37 11.65
CA PRO A 24 -15.91 4.65 11.28
C PRO A 24 -16.55 5.36 10.07
N ARG A 25 -16.60 4.67 8.93
CA ARG A 25 -17.09 5.15 7.63
C ARG A 25 -18.51 5.74 7.67
N ARG A 26 -19.23 5.61 8.78
CA ARG A 26 -20.64 6.00 8.97
C ARG A 26 -20.89 7.50 9.11
N ASN A 27 -19.89 8.34 9.43
CA ASN A 27 -20.12 9.75 9.78
C ASN A 27 -19.68 10.76 8.70
N ARG A 28 -19.43 10.31 7.47
CA ARG A 28 -18.95 11.21 6.40
C ARG A 28 -20.13 11.73 5.59
N THR A 29 -20.20 13.05 5.41
CA THR A 29 -21.23 13.71 4.60
C THR A 29 -20.73 13.91 3.17
N PRO A 30 -21.56 13.64 2.14
CA PRO A 30 -21.23 13.97 0.76
C PRO A 30 -20.90 15.47 0.57
N GLU A 31 -19.88 15.79 -0.22
CA GLU A 31 -19.60 17.19 -0.60
C GLU A 31 -20.56 17.74 -1.65
N ILE A 32 -21.30 16.85 -2.32
CA ILE A 32 -22.26 17.17 -3.37
C ILE A 32 -23.63 16.74 -2.84
N PRO A 33 -24.70 17.56 -3.03
CA PRO A 33 -26.04 17.18 -2.61
C PRO A 33 -26.41 15.79 -3.13
N PRO A 34 -26.91 14.90 -2.27
CA PRO A 34 -27.33 13.58 -2.70
C PRO A 34 -28.49 13.68 -3.69
N PRO A 35 -28.48 12.88 -4.77
CA PRO A 35 -29.64 12.77 -5.63
C PRO A 35 -30.84 12.26 -4.82
N THR A 36 -32.04 12.67 -5.22
CA THR A 36 -33.25 11.97 -4.82
C THR A 36 -33.26 10.56 -5.40
N ILE A 37 -34.13 9.70 -4.86
CA ILE A 37 -34.33 8.34 -5.37
C ILE A 37 -34.77 8.31 -6.85
N LEU A 38 -35.34 9.40 -7.37
CA LEU A 38 -35.79 9.50 -8.78
C LEU A 38 -34.67 9.95 -9.72
N GLU A 39 -33.65 10.61 -9.19
CA GLU A 39 -32.53 11.16 -9.95
C GLU A 39 -31.38 10.16 -10.06
N TYR A 40 -31.19 9.29 -9.06
CA TYR A 40 -30.11 8.29 -9.07
C TYR A 40 -30.45 7.09 -9.96
N LYS A 41 -29.75 6.97 -11.09
CA LYS A 41 -29.95 5.93 -12.11
C LYS A 41 -28.62 5.30 -12.51
N PRO A 42 -27.90 4.66 -11.56
CA PRO A 42 -26.57 4.13 -11.84
C PRO A 42 -26.62 3.05 -12.90
N LEU A 43 -25.71 3.11 -13.87
CA LEU A 43 -25.45 2.02 -14.80
C LEU A 43 -24.50 1.05 -14.12
N SER A 44 -25.01 -0.15 -13.83
CA SER A 44 -24.20 -1.14 -13.11
C SER A 44 -23.05 -1.64 -13.98
N THR A 45 -21.84 -1.61 -13.44
CA THR A 45 -20.66 -2.26 -14.06
C THR A 45 -20.42 -3.65 -13.49
N LEU A 46 -21.18 -4.06 -12.47
CA LEU A 46 -21.05 -5.33 -11.79
C LEU A 46 -21.88 -6.41 -12.48
N ILE A 47 -21.21 -7.37 -13.12
CA ILE A 47 -21.87 -8.56 -13.62
C ILE A 47 -21.03 -9.77 -13.21
N VAL A 48 -21.46 -10.56 -12.21
CA VAL A 48 -21.22 -12.03 -12.14
C VAL A 48 -21.82 -12.70 -10.89
N PRO A 49 -22.06 -14.02 -10.95
CA PRO A 49 -22.21 -14.88 -9.77
C PRO A 49 -20.97 -14.89 -8.87
N GLU A 50 -21.18 -15.00 -7.56
CA GLU A 50 -20.12 -15.16 -6.56
C GLU A 50 -19.87 -16.64 -6.26
N HIS A 51 -18.59 -16.99 -6.12
CA HIS A 51 -18.14 -18.34 -5.75
C HIS A 51 -17.04 -18.24 -4.69
N GLU A 52 -17.35 -18.60 -3.45
CA GLU A 52 -16.35 -18.63 -2.38
C GLU A 52 -15.43 -19.85 -2.53
N VAL A 53 -14.13 -19.58 -2.74
CA VAL A 53 -13.08 -20.61 -2.76
C VAL A 53 -12.08 -20.29 -1.65
N PRO A 54 -12.34 -20.74 -0.41
CA PRO A 54 -11.58 -20.32 0.77
C PRO A 54 -10.15 -20.86 0.82
N ARG A 55 -9.79 -21.82 -0.05
CA ARG A 55 -8.45 -22.39 -0.14
C ARG A 55 -8.11 -22.71 -1.59
N ALA A 56 -6.94 -22.28 -2.05
CA ALA A 56 -6.51 -22.55 -3.42
C ALA A 56 -6.29 -24.06 -3.64
N LYS A 57 -6.82 -24.59 -4.75
CA LYS A 57 -6.61 -26.00 -5.14
C LYS A 57 -5.14 -26.31 -5.37
N PHE A 58 -4.37 -25.34 -5.89
CA PHE A 58 -2.95 -25.46 -6.16
C PHE A 58 -2.14 -24.48 -5.30
N PRO A 59 -0.87 -24.80 -5.00
CA PRO A 59 0.06 -23.87 -4.37
C PRO A 59 0.04 -22.52 -5.10
N THR A 60 -0.15 -21.43 -4.35
CA THR A 60 -0.30 -20.07 -4.91
C THR A 60 0.81 -19.15 -4.43
N VAL A 61 1.16 -18.16 -5.27
CA VAL A 61 2.00 -17.00 -4.91
C VAL A 61 1.12 -15.77 -4.91
N ASP A 62 1.12 -15.01 -3.82
CA ASP A 62 0.43 -13.74 -3.69
C ASP A 62 1.41 -12.64 -4.08
N PHE A 63 1.18 -12.00 -5.22
CA PHE A 63 2.04 -10.94 -5.75
C PHE A 63 1.71 -9.55 -5.19
N HIS A 64 0.62 -9.42 -4.42
CA HIS A 64 0.13 -8.13 -3.92
C HIS A 64 -0.28 -8.22 -2.44
N GLY A 65 0.59 -8.82 -1.63
CA GLY A 65 0.33 -9.04 -0.22
C GLY A 65 0.66 -7.81 0.63
N HIS A 66 -0.26 -7.38 1.50
CA HIS A 66 -0.01 -6.32 2.49
C HIS A 66 0.09 -6.89 3.92
N PRO A 67 1.10 -7.73 4.24
CA PRO A 67 1.25 -8.22 5.60
C PRO A 67 1.52 -7.06 6.57
N PRO A 68 1.31 -7.27 7.88
CA PRO A 68 1.85 -6.40 8.91
C PRO A 68 3.38 -6.29 8.78
N VAL A 69 3.99 -5.30 9.45
CA VAL A 69 5.45 -5.15 9.47
C VAL A 69 6.08 -6.42 10.05
N LEU A 70 6.96 -7.07 9.28
CA LEU A 70 7.58 -8.34 9.63
C LEU A 70 8.80 -8.13 10.54
N ASN A 71 8.55 -7.72 11.79
CA ASN A 71 9.59 -7.33 12.75
C ASN A 71 9.67 -8.22 13.99
N SER A 72 8.82 -9.24 14.10
CA SER A 72 8.81 -10.16 15.24
C SER A 72 8.39 -11.56 14.81
N ARG A 73 8.90 -12.56 15.53
CA ARG A 73 8.58 -13.98 15.25
C ARG A 73 7.09 -14.28 15.36
N SER A 74 6.38 -13.68 16.31
CA SER A 74 4.93 -13.88 16.48
C SER A 74 4.13 -13.28 15.31
N THR A 75 4.50 -12.09 14.82
CA THR A 75 3.90 -11.49 13.63
C THR A 75 4.15 -12.35 12.39
N ILE A 76 5.37 -12.81 12.18
CA ILE A 76 5.71 -13.65 11.03
C ILE A 76 4.92 -14.97 11.08
N GLN A 77 4.84 -15.60 12.25
CA GLN A 77 4.09 -16.85 12.42
C GLN A 77 2.59 -16.68 12.18
N SER A 78 2.00 -15.54 12.58
CA SER A 78 0.56 -15.30 12.34
C SER A 78 0.27 -15.14 10.85
N VAL A 79 1.16 -14.47 10.10
CA VAL A 79 1.06 -14.37 8.63
C VAL A 79 1.19 -15.75 7.99
N VAL A 80 2.22 -16.53 8.35
CA VAL A 80 2.42 -17.89 7.82
C VAL A 80 1.22 -18.80 8.10
N THR A 81 0.63 -18.71 9.29
CA THR A 81 -0.57 -19.48 9.65
C THR A 81 -1.76 -19.15 8.73
N ALA A 82 -1.95 -17.86 8.41
CA ALA A 82 -2.97 -17.43 7.47
C ALA A 82 -2.64 -17.90 6.04
N MET A 83 -1.38 -17.83 5.62
CA MET A 83 -0.92 -18.33 4.32
C MET A 83 -1.21 -19.84 4.16
N ASP A 84 -0.90 -20.64 5.18
CA ASP A 84 -1.11 -22.10 5.16
C ASP A 84 -2.59 -22.47 5.00
N ALA A 85 -3.49 -21.74 5.69
CA ALA A 85 -4.93 -21.92 5.58
C ALA A 85 -5.45 -21.72 4.14
N LEU A 86 -4.80 -20.83 3.38
CA LEU A 86 -5.17 -20.46 2.01
C LEU A 86 -4.47 -21.29 0.93
N ASN A 87 -3.53 -22.17 1.29
CA ASN A 87 -2.56 -22.81 0.37
C ASN A 87 -1.66 -21.80 -0.36
N LEU A 88 -1.33 -20.71 0.34
CA LEU A 88 -0.43 -19.67 -0.13
C LEU A 88 1.00 -20.02 0.28
N GLN A 89 1.87 -20.28 -0.70
CA GLN A 89 3.25 -20.68 -0.44
C GLN A 89 4.16 -19.49 -0.22
N VAL A 90 4.01 -18.46 -1.06
CA VAL A 90 4.88 -17.29 -1.06
C VAL A 90 4.03 -16.04 -1.13
N ILE A 91 4.42 -15.02 -0.37
CA ILE A 91 3.87 -13.67 -0.47
C ILE A 91 4.98 -12.70 -0.90
N VAL A 92 4.73 -11.95 -1.96
CA VAL A 92 5.51 -10.76 -2.31
C VAL A 92 4.95 -9.62 -1.47
N GLN A 93 5.77 -9.07 -0.58
CA GLN A 93 5.35 -7.97 0.28
C GLN A 93 5.20 -6.68 -0.55
N ALA A 94 3.95 -6.27 -0.78
CA ALA A 94 3.56 -5.00 -1.39
C ALA A 94 3.59 -3.82 -0.40
N ARG A 95 3.84 -4.08 0.89
CA ARG A 95 4.13 -3.02 1.87
C ARG A 95 5.56 -2.52 1.68
N GLY A 96 5.69 -1.44 0.93
CA GLY A 96 6.98 -0.82 0.59
C GLY A 96 7.86 -0.49 1.80
N SER A 97 9.14 -0.88 1.71
CA SER A 97 10.21 -0.49 2.63
C SER A 97 11.55 -0.49 1.90
N SER A 98 12.51 0.29 2.37
CA SER A 98 13.87 0.39 1.82
C SER A 98 14.89 0.56 2.93
N GLY A 99 16.18 0.44 2.58
CA GLY A 99 17.33 0.63 3.46
C GLY A 99 17.22 -0.19 4.74
N GLU A 100 17.48 0.46 5.87
CA GLU A 100 17.56 -0.22 7.16
C GLU A 100 16.21 -0.85 7.61
N VAL A 101 15.06 -0.30 7.17
CA VAL A 101 13.75 -0.91 7.48
C VAL A 101 13.57 -2.22 6.74
N LEU A 102 13.91 -2.25 5.44
CA LEU A 102 13.89 -3.46 4.61
C LEU A 102 14.84 -4.51 5.19
N LYS A 103 16.09 -4.12 5.47
CA LYS A 103 17.12 -5.00 6.04
C LYS A 103 16.66 -5.70 7.31
N ARG A 104 16.06 -4.96 8.25
CA ARG A 104 15.54 -5.54 9.50
C ARG A 104 14.41 -6.54 9.26
N GLN A 105 13.51 -6.30 8.31
CA GLN A 105 12.43 -7.24 8.01
C GLN A 105 12.96 -8.53 7.38
N ILE A 106 13.89 -8.42 6.42
CA ILE A 106 14.56 -9.58 5.82
C ILE A 106 15.27 -10.41 6.91
N GLN A 107 16.01 -9.74 7.81
CA GLN A 107 16.69 -10.40 8.92
C GLN A 107 15.72 -11.07 9.90
N ALA A 108 14.59 -10.42 10.22
CA ALA A 108 13.58 -10.98 11.11
C ALA A 108 12.92 -12.24 10.51
N VAL A 109 12.62 -12.24 9.21
CA VAL A 109 12.09 -13.41 8.50
C VAL A 109 13.10 -14.56 8.48
N ARG A 110 14.37 -14.28 8.16
CA ARG A 110 15.45 -15.29 8.21
C ARG A 110 15.64 -15.85 9.63
N ALA A 111 15.62 -14.99 10.65
CA ALA A 111 15.73 -15.41 12.05
C ALA A 111 14.54 -16.26 12.52
N ALA A 112 13.37 -16.11 11.86
CA ALA A 112 12.20 -16.95 12.09
C ALA A 112 12.23 -18.27 11.31
N GLY A 113 13.19 -18.47 10.39
CA GLY A 113 13.29 -19.63 9.51
C GLY A 113 12.16 -19.68 8.48
N GLN A 114 11.75 -18.53 7.95
CA GLN A 114 10.62 -18.39 7.01
C GLN A 114 11.02 -17.67 5.72
N GLU A 115 12.31 -17.62 5.38
CA GLU A 115 12.83 -16.95 4.20
C GLU A 115 12.21 -17.43 2.87
N ASP A 116 11.81 -18.70 2.80
CA ASP A 116 11.16 -19.26 1.60
C ASP A 116 9.68 -18.86 1.46
N ARG A 117 9.10 -18.18 2.47
CA ARG A 117 7.69 -17.78 2.48
C ARG A 117 7.49 -16.32 2.07
N PHE A 118 8.54 -15.49 2.09
CA PHE A 118 8.44 -14.06 1.86
C PHE A 118 9.42 -13.59 0.79
N VAL A 119 8.89 -12.85 -0.17
CA VAL A 119 9.66 -12.14 -1.19
C VAL A 119 9.56 -10.65 -0.91
N PHE A 120 10.71 -9.96 -0.91
CA PHE A 120 10.77 -8.54 -0.61
C PHE A 120 11.03 -7.73 -1.87
N PHE A 121 10.12 -6.81 -2.17
CA PHE A 121 10.38 -5.72 -3.09
C PHE A 121 10.75 -4.47 -2.29
N THR A 122 11.70 -3.68 -2.80
CA THR A 122 12.03 -2.38 -2.21
C THR A 122 11.09 -1.29 -2.73
N THR A 123 10.91 -0.23 -1.94
CA THR A 123 10.23 0.98 -2.38
C THR A 123 11.22 2.09 -2.72
N VAL A 124 10.89 2.87 -3.73
CA VAL A 124 11.60 4.10 -4.08
C VAL A 124 10.79 5.32 -3.63
N ASP A 125 11.45 6.35 -3.09
CA ASP A 125 10.78 7.61 -2.74
C ASP A 125 10.70 8.52 -3.96
N LEU A 126 9.50 8.62 -4.52
CA LEU A 126 9.21 9.41 -5.72
C LEU A 126 8.70 10.83 -5.39
N ARG A 127 8.68 11.22 -4.12
CA ARG A 127 8.26 12.58 -3.72
C ARG A 127 9.39 13.56 -3.97
N ASN A 128 9.05 14.77 -4.41
CA ASN A 128 10.01 15.86 -4.62
C ASN A 128 11.15 15.47 -5.59
N VAL A 129 10.87 14.61 -6.58
CA VAL A 129 11.83 14.29 -7.64
C VAL A 129 12.23 15.58 -8.37
N GLY A 130 13.53 15.73 -8.56
CA GLY A 130 14.19 16.85 -9.22
C GLY A 130 15.64 16.51 -9.52
N PRO A 131 16.45 17.45 -10.05
CA PRO A 131 17.81 17.15 -10.50
C PRO A 131 18.66 16.38 -9.48
N GLY A 132 19.21 15.24 -9.89
CA GLY A 132 20.05 14.37 -9.06
C GLY A 132 19.26 13.38 -8.18
N SER A 133 17.95 13.28 -8.35
CA SER A 133 17.12 12.29 -7.65
C SER A 133 17.26 10.90 -8.25
N GLY A 134 17.34 10.79 -9.58
CA GLY A 134 17.50 9.51 -10.27
C GLY A 134 18.70 8.72 -9.77
N PRO A 135 19.93 9.27 -9.85
CA PRO A 135 21.14 8.58 -9.40
C PRO A 135 21.10 8.19 -7.92
N ARG A 136 20.49 9.02 -7.06
CA ARG A 136 20.33 8.72 -5.64
C ARG A 136 19.37 7.54 -5.42
N ILE A 137 18.25 7.51 -6.14
CA ILE A 137 17.28 6.41 -6.07
C ILE A 137 17.90 5.11 -6.63
N ALA A 138 18.65 5.19 -7.74
CA ALA A 138 19.35 4.06 -8.31
C ALA A 138 20.40 3.47 -7.33
N SER A 139 21.18 4.32 -6.65
CA SER A 139 22.13 3.88 -5.63
C SER A 139 21.43 3.17 -4.46
N GLN A 140 20.30 3.70 -3.97
CA GLN A 140 19.50 3.02 -2.94
C GLN A 140 18.99 1.66 -3.42
N LEU A 141 18.56 1.58 -4.69
CA LEU A 141 18.07 0.35 -5.28
C LEU A 141 19.14 -0.74 -5.29
N GLU A 142 20.37 -0.41 -5.70
CA GLU A 142 21.51 -1.35 -5.68
C GLU A 142 21.81 -1.87 -4.27
N GLU A 143 21.78 -1.00 -3.26
CA GLU A 143 21.97 -1.37 -1.86
C GLU A 143 20.86 -2.29 -1.33
N ASP A 144 19.61 -2.01 -1.71
CA ASP A 144 18.46 -2.82 -1.30
C ASP A 144 18.46 -4.20 -1.95
N VAL A 145 18.85 -4.28 -3.22
CA VAL A 145 19.02 -5.56 -3.93
C VAL A 145 20.14 -6.37 -3.29
N THR A 146 21.27 -5.73 -2.96
CA THR A 146 22.37 -6.37 -2.21
C THR A 146 21.91 -6.90 -0.86
N THR A 147 20.97 -6.20 -0.21
CA THR A 147 20.38 -6.62 1.08
C THR A 147 19.44 -7.83 0.93
N GLY A 148 18.85 -8.00 -0.25
CA GLY A 148 18.00 -9.14 -0.59
C GLY A 148 16.63 -8.77 -1.16
N ALA A 149 16.38 -7.51 -1.53
CA ALA A 149 15.23 -7.19 -2.37
C ALA A 149 15.40 -7.80 -3.77
N VAL A 150 14.29 -8.23 -4.37
CA VAL A 150 14.29 -8.87 -5.70
C VAL A 150 13.34 -8.18 -6.67
N GLY A 151 13.02 -6.91 -6.43
CA GLY A 151 12.10 -6.12 -7.23
C GLY A 151 11.87 -4.74 -6.64
N ILE A 152 11.27 -3.86 -7.42
CA ILE A 152 10.73 -2.58 -6.95
C ILE A 152 9.22 -2.72 -6.84
N GLY A 153 8.64 -2.35 -5.69
CA GLY A 153 7.20 -2.33 -5.53
C GLY A 153 6.72 -2.44 -4.08
N GLU A 154 5.43 -2.23 -3.84
CA GLU A 154 4.46 -1.64 -4.77
C GLU A 154 4.75 -0.15 -5.00
N ILE A 155 4.92 0.28 -6.26
CA ILE A 155 4.86 1.72 -6.59
C ILE A 155 3.38 2.09 -6.67
N GLY A 156 2.90 2.76 -5.62
CA GLY A 156 1.48 3.07 -5.47
C GLY A 156 0.98 4.11 -6.48
N LYS A 157 -0.35 4.13 -6.63
CA LYS A 157 -1.11 4.93 -7.60
C LYS A 157 -0.88 6.43 -7.62
N GLY A 158 -0.24 6.99 -6.59
CA GLY A 158 0.19 8.39 -6.63
C GLY A 158 1.13 8.65 -7.80
N PHE A 159 1.94 7.67 -8.19
CA PHE A 159 2.84 7.79 -9.33
C PHE A 159 2.07 8.00 -10.64
N GLY A 160 2.39 9.07 -11.38
CA GLY A 160 1.67 9.46 -12.59
C GLY A 160 0.33 10.20 -12.37
N LEU A 161 -0.33 10.02 -11.23
CA LEU A 161 -1.62 10.66 -10.92
C LEU A 161 -1.50 11.91 -10.04
N LEU A 162 -0.82 11.82 -8.89
CA LEU A 162 -0.85 12.85 -7.83
C LEU A 162 0.52 13.24 -7.29
N THR A 163 1.54 12.39 -7.43
CA THR A 163 2.89 12.66 -6.92
C THR A 163 3.47 13.89 -7.61
N ARG A 164 4.04 14.81 -6.82
CA ARG A 164 4.63 16.06 -7.31
C ARG A 164 6.15 16.02 -7.24
N LYS A 165 6.77 16.64 -8.23
CA LYS A 165 8.19 16.97 -8.32
C LYS A 165 8.54 18.11 -7.37
N ALA A 166 9.83 18.35 -7.17
CA ALA A 166 10.33 19.43 -6.32
C ALA A 166 9.86 20.83 -6.78
N ASP A 167 9.61 21.00 -8.08
CA ASP A 167 9.09 22.23 -8.69
C ASP A 167 7.55 22.37 -8.58
N GLY A 168 6.87 21.41 -7.95
CA GLY A 168 5.42 21.38 -7.79
C GLY A 168 4.64 20.83 -8.97
N SER A 169 5.29 20.55 -10.10
CA SER A 169 4.68 19.88 -11.25
C SER A 169 4.37 18.41 -10.95
N ARG A 170 3.45 17.79 -11.71
CA ARG A 170 3.13 16.37 -11.54
C ARG A 170 4.28 15.52 -12.07
N LEU A 171 4.74 14.56 -11.28
CA LEU A 171 5.72 13.57 -11.71
C LEU A 171 5.06 12.61 -12.71
N ARG A 172 5.54 12.65 -13.96
CA ARG A 172 5.09 11.73 -15.01
C ARG A 172 5.77 10.38 -14.84
N MET A 173 5.17 9.33 -15.40
CA MET A 173 5.75 7.99 -15.32
C MET A 173 7.03 7.85 -16.17
N ASP A 174 7.10 8.62 -17.26
CA ASP A 174 8.20 8.73 -18.22
C ASP A 174 9.10 9.94 -17.95
N ASP A 175 9.18 10.42 -16.70
CA ASP A 175 10.06 11.53 -16.35
C ASP A 175 11.53 11.11 -16.49
N SER A 176 12.31 11.87 -17.27
CA SER A 176 13.69 11.51 -17.61
C SER A 176 14.62 11.43 -16.39
N GLU A 177 14.27 12.08 -15.27
CA GLU A 177 15.02 11.93 -14.01
C GLU A 177 14.93 10.50 -13.45
N LEU A 178 13.95 9.69 -13.87
CA LEU A 178 13.75 8.31 -13.45
C LEU A 178 14.35 7.28 -14.41
N ASP A 179 14.80 7.68 -15.61
CA ASP A 179 15.33 6.75 -16.62
C ASP A 179 16.44 5.87 -16.05
N VAL A 180 17.39 6.48 -15.32
CA VAL A 180 18.49 5.76 -14.67
C VAL A 180 18.00 4.74 -13.65
N VAL A 181 16.88 4.98 -12.96
CA VAL A 181 16.31 4.04 -11.99
C VAL A 181 15.80 2.78 -12.71
N TRP A 182 15.13 2.97 -13.84
CA TRP A 182 14.59 1.88 -14.65
C TRP A 182 15.69 1.11 -15.39
N GLU A 183 16.71 1.81 -15.87
CA GLU A 183 17.92 1.20 -16.43
C GLU A 183 18.66 0.36 -15.39
N THR A 184 18.85 0.87 -14.18
CA THR A 184 19.45 0.11 -13.07
C THR A 184 18.61 -1.13 -12.74
N ALA A 185 17.27 -1.02 -12.67
CA ALA A 185 16.41 -2.18 -12.47
C ALA A 185 16.58 -3.24 -13.57
N GLY A 186 16.69 -2.80 -14.83
CA GLY A 186 16.98 -3.68 -15.98
C GLY A 186 18.34 -4.36 -15.89
N GLN A 187 19.38 -3.62 -15.50
CA GLN A 187 20.75 -4.15 -15.31
C GLN A 187 20.82 -5.17 -14.16
N LEU A 188 20.09 -4.92 -13.07
CA LEU A 188 19.98 -5.83 -11.92
C LEU A 188 19.07 -7.04 -12.21
N GLY A 189 18.34 -7.04 -13.33
CA GLY A 189 17.46 -8.13 -13.73
C GLY A 189 16.24 -8.30 -12.83
N ILE A 190 15.74 -7.21 -12.23
CA ILE A 190 14.63 -7.24 -11.27
C ILE A 190 13.34 -6.64 -11.88
N PRO A 191 12.15 -7.16 -11.52
CA PRO A 191 10.87 -6.61 -11.93
C PRO A 191 10.55 -5.26 -11.25
N VAL A 192 9.75 -4.45 -11.94
CA VAL A 192 9.13 -3.23 -11.40
C VAL A 192 7.63 -3.41 -11.35
N PHE A 193 7.06 -3.35 -10.15
CA PHE A 193 5.62 -3.44 -9.92
C PHE A 193 5.01 -2.06 -9.67
N VAL A 194 4.26 -1.58 -10.67
CA VAL A 194 3.54 -0.31 -10.65
C VAL A 194 2.04 -0.58 -10.51
N HIS A 195 1.44 -0.08 -9.43
CA HIS A 195 0.01 -0.19 -9.16
C HIS A 195 -0.67 1.16 -9.40
N THR A 196 -1.19 1.37 -10.61
CA THR A 196 -1.77 2.66 -11.04
C THR A 196 -3.23 2.57 -11.49
N GLY A 197 -3.88 1.43 -11.25
CA GLY A 197 -5.29 1.22 -11.54
C GLY A 197 -6.22 1.68 -10.42
N ASP A 198 -7.42 2.10 -10.80
CA ASP A 198 -8.57 2.35 -9.92
C ASP A 198 -9.85 2.08 -10.74
N PRO A 199 -11.04 1.92 -10.12
CA PRO A 199 -12.30 1.72 -10.83
C PRO A 199 -12.50 2.76 -11.94
N ALA A 200 -12.98 2.33 -13.10
CA ALA A 200 -13.13 3.20 -14.28
C ALA A 200 -14.01 4.41 -13.95
N GLU A 201 -15.05 4.21 -13.16
CA GLU A 201 -15.97 5.25 -12.70
C GLU A 201 -15.28 6.43 -11.97
N PHE A 202 -14.08 6.24 -11.40
CA PHE A 202 -13.33 7.34 -10.76
C PHE A 202 -12.81 8.37 -11.78
N PHE A 203 -12.72 7.98 -13.06
CA PHE A 203 -12.28 8.81 -14.18
C PHE A 203 -13.46 9.36 -15.00
N GLU A 204 -14.66 8.82 -14.82
CA GLU A 204 -15.89 9.27 -15.47
C GLU A 204 -16.52 10.48 -14.76
N PRO A 205 -17.38 11.27 -15.43
CA PRO A 205 -18.14 12.33 -14.80
C PRO A 205 -18.84 11.87 -13.51
N LEU A 206 -18.86 12.76 -12.52
CA LEU A 206 -19.56 12.51 -11.26
C LEU A 206 -21.02 12.92 -11.40
N ASP A 207 -21.76 12.16 -12.20
CA ASP A 207 -23.20 12.31 -12.42
C ASP A 207 -23.98 11.19 -11.72
N PHE A 208 -25.29 11.18 -11.90
CA PHE A 208 -26.18 10.22 -11.26
C PHE A 208 -26.32 8.89 -12.01
N GLU A 209 -25.60 8.72 -13.13
CA GLU A 209 -25.45 7.45 -13.86
C GLU A 209 -24.17 6.71 -13.43
N ASN A 210 -23.23 7.40 -12.81
CA ASN A 210 -22.04 6.83 -12.20
C ASN A 210 -22.39 6.02 -10.92
N GLU A 211 -22.22 4.69 -10.97
CA GLU A 211 -22.52 3.79 -9.84
C GLU A 211 -21.62 3.99 -8.61
N ARG A 212 -20.49 4.69 -8.75
CA ARG A 212 -19.58 5.08 -7.67
C ARG A 212 -19.86 6.49 -7.14
N TRP A 213 -20.98 7.12 -7.54
CA TRP A 213 -21.31 8.49 -7.15
C TRP A 213 -21.16 8.73 -5.64
N LEU A 214 -21.74 7.87 -4.81
CA LEU A 214 -21.69 8.04 -3.34
C LEU A 214 -20.24 7.93 -2.82
N GLU A 215 -19.48 6.97 -3.33
CA GLU A 215 -18.08 6.79 -2.96
C GLU A 215 -17.26 8.03 -3.33
N MET A 216 -17.41 8.55 -4.54
CA MET A 216 -16.72 9.77 -4.97
C MET A 216 -17.23 11.02 -4.25
N ALA A 217 -18.50 11.09 -3.89
CA ALA A 217 -19.08 12.20 -3.13
C ALA A 217 -18.55 12.25 -1.68
N LEU A 218 -18.29 11.09 -1.08
CA LEU A 218 -17.69 10.95 0.26
C LEU A 218 -16.15 11.04 0.27
N PHE A 219 -15.50 10.62 -0.82
CA PHE A 219 -14.04 10.53 -0.93
C PHE A 219 -13.56 11.36 -2.14
N PRO A 220 -13.40 12.68 -1.97
CA PRO A 220 -13.06 13.58 -3.07
C PRO A 220 -11.70 13.27 -3.71
N ASN A 221 -10.81 12.60 -3.00
CA ASN A 221 -9.52 12.12 -3.50
C ASN A 221 -9.62 10.91 -4.45
N ARG A 222 -10.85 10.43 -4.73
CA ARG A 222 -11.15 9.40 -5.74
C ARG A 222 -11.80 9.98 -7.01
N ARG A 223 -11.89 11.32 -7.11
CA ARG A 223 -12.42 12.03 -8.29
C ARG A 223 -11.30 12.38 -9.26
N PHE A 224 -10.85 11.42 -10.07
CA PHE A 224 -9.77 11.64 -11.03
C PHE A 224 -10.23 12.33 -12.31
N ASN A 225 -11.54 12.37 -12.55
CA ASN A 225 -12.19 13.15 -13.60
C ASN A 225 -12.01 14.68 -13.44
N ASN A 226 -11.71 15.16 -12.23
CA ASN A 226 -11.56 16.59 -11.96
C ASN A 226 -10.14 17.08 -12.22
N ARG A 227 -9.91 17.63 -13.43
CA ARG A 227 -8.61 18.17 -13.87
C ARG A 227 -8.21 19.50 -13.22
N SER A 228 -9.09 20.13 -12.44
CA SER A 228 -8.78 21.39 -11.74
C SER A 228 -8.16 21.18 -10.35
N ARG A 229 -7.94 19.91 -9.94
CA ARG A 229 -7.36 19.52 -8.66
C ARG A 229 -5.94 18.98 -8.81
#